data_AF-A0A7S4PGY6-F1
#
_entry.id   AF-A0A7S4PGY6-F1
#
_cell.length_a   1.000
_cell.length_b   1.000
_cell.length_c   1.000
_cell.angle_alpha   90.00
_cell.angle_beta   90.00
_cell.angle_gamma   90.00
#
_symmetry.space_group_name_H-M   'P 1'
#
loop_
_entity.id
_entity.type
_entity.pdbx_description
1 polymer ?
#
loop_
_entity_poly.entity_id
_entity_poly.type
_entity_poly.pdbx_seq_one_letter_code
_entity_poly.pdbx_strand_id
1 'polypeptide(L)'
;EKGGNEEGPSKPGAGKMRREEKMKNISTMIEVTSEGKVSDKLVDGLDELQIVKYDKRLASYVQTIFDSKAKKKGQTVFLFYEILRDVGIAPFRSFKFIFSLLLFFACFLIRVQVHYSAVFALLLLTSRPILEASPSWYRWTIRYSPGSTLTNLEVSLLCVGPASVFFLWFVTAGLFVLVSKMSKLHTVIYKFLLLFGIACVSDWFLTFIVDVASSAFSQCIPNGFADSSLLSRQQLKALSDVCNSEIYRIWYHFRLREGDGSVAPVIIFIVYMGLTSIETVMYYTYILNFHEDGRILDLYRRLIAKEGTLFCPLDVEVSPAELMTILQKSRRWRGKDGARRNLVVTEI
;
A
#
# COMPACT_ATOMS: atom_id res chain seq x y z
N GLU A 1 48.82 45.65 67.80
CA GLU A 1 48.53 45.39 66.37
C GLU A 1 47.25 44.55 66.29
N LYS A 2 46.15 45.14 65.82
CA LYS A 2 45.43 44.82 64.55
C LYS A 2 45.09 43.33 64.41
N GLY A 3 43.85 42.87 64.25
CA GLY A 3 42.53 43.50 64.10
C GLY A 3 41.54 42.38 63.70
N GLY A 4 40.43 42.24 64.42
CA GLY A 4 39.35 41.30 64.11
C GLY A 4 38.26 41.99 63.29
N ASN A 5 37.90 41.39 62.16
CA ASN A 5 36.79 41.81 61.29
C ASN A 5 35.45 41.35 61.87
N GLU A 6 34.53 42.30 62.07
CA GLU A 6 33.09 42.04 62.07
C GLU A 6 32.58 42.21 60.62
N GLU A 7 32.07 41.14 60.01
CA GLU A 7 31.25 41.23 58.79
C GLU A 7 29.79 40.97 59.14
N GLY A 8 28.94 41.97 58.92
CA GLY A 8 27.48 41.87 59.01
C GLY A 8 26.86 41.05 57.87
N PRO A 9 25.55 40.75 57.93
CA PRO A 9 24.90 39.80 57.04
C PRO A 9 24.80 40.33 55.61
N SER A 10 25.35 39.56 54.65
CA SER A 10 25.25 39.85 53.22
C SER A 10 23.83 39.60 52.71
N LYS A 11 23.26 40.61 52.05
CA LYS A 11 21.96 40.53 51.37
C LYS A 11 22.01 39.46 50.25
N PRO A 12 20.96 38.64 50.08
CA PRO A 12 20.91 37.70 48.95
C PRO A 12 20.87 38.47 47.63
N GLY A 13 21.84 38.18 46.76
CA GLY A 13 22.06 38.89 45.51
C GLY A 13 20.89 38.80 44.52
N ALA A 14 20.62 39.93 43.86
CA ALA A 14 19.58 40.15 42.86
C ALA A 14 19.55 39.12 41.71
N GLY A 15 20.62 38.36 41.49
CA GLY A 15 20.67 37.26 40.52
C GLY A 15 19.87 36.01 40.91
N LYS A 16 19.64 35.76 42.21
CA LYS A 16 18.86 34.61 42.69
C LYS A 16 17.36 34.88 42.60
N MET A 17 16.92 36.09 42.96
CA MET A 17 15.54 36.55 42.75
C MET A 17 15.12 36.53 41.28
N ARG A 18 15.97 37.00 40.35
CA ARG A 18 15.68 37.00 38.90
C ARG A 18 15.59 35.58 38.29
N ARG A 19 16.22 34.58 38.91
CA ARG A 19 16.17 33.16 38.50
C ARG A 19 14.94 32.45 39.06
N GLU A 20 14.57 32.73 40.30
CA GLU A 20 13.36 32.19 40.93
C GLU A 20 12.10 32.80 40.30
N GLU A 21 12.12 34.07 39.92
CA GLU A 21 11.02 34.75 39.20
C GLU A 21 10.90 34.27 37.74
N LYS A 22 12.03 33.95 37.07
CA LYS A 22 12.03 33.26 35.77
C LYS A 22 11.53 31.81 35.86
N MET A 23 11.86 31.09 36.93
CA MET A 23 11.40 29.71 37.16
C MET A 23 9.93 29.67 37.56
N LYS A 24 9.44 30.63 38.35
CA LYS A 24 8.01 30.84 38.61
C LYS A 24 7.27 31.13 37.31
N ASN A 25 7.73 32.06 36.48
CA ASN A 25 7.09 32.33 35.18
C ASN A 25 7.10 31.13 34.20
N ILE A 26 8.05 30.20 34.33
CA ILE A 26 8.09 28.97 33.53
C ILE A 26 7.19 27.87 34.13
N SER A 27 7.09 27.76 35.46
CA SER A 27 6.15 26.81 36.09
C SER A 27 4.71 27.27 35.94
N THR A 28 4.45 28.57 35.98
CA THR A 28 3.13 29.17 35.69
C THR A 28 2.76 29.05 34.19
N MET A 29 3.74 28.91 33.28
CA MET A 29 3.47 28.57 31.87
C MET A 29 3.07 27.10 31.65
N ILE A 30 3.32 26.23 32.63
CA ILE A 30 2.89 24.82 32.59
C ILE A 30 1.51 24.65 33.25
N GLU A 31 1.09 25.61 34.09
CA GLU A 31 -0.14 25.47 34.90
C GLU A 31 -1.40 26.12 34.29
N VAL A 32 -1.33 26.75 33.12
CA VAL A 32 -2.55 27.17 32.39
C VAL A 32 -2.42 26.88 30.91
N THR A 33 -3.01 25.76 30.49
CA THR A 33 -3.96 25.72 29.37
C THR A 33 -4.84 24.48 29.58
N SER A 34 -5.82 24.61 30.45
CA SER A 34 -6.98 23.71 30.57
C SER A 34 -7.89 23.71 29.33
N GLU A 35 -7.43 24.27 28.20
CA GLU A 35 -8.22 24.54 27.00
C GLU A 35 -7.57 24.05 25.68
N GLY A 36 -6.52 23.23 25.74
CA GLY A 36 -6.07 22.49 24.55
C GLY A 36 -5.59 23.35 23.36
N LYS A 37 -5.00 24.53 23.60
CA LYS A 37 -4.30 25.31 22.57
C LYS A 37 -2.79 25.29 22.79
N VAL A 38 -2.07 24.93 21.73
CA VAL A 38 -0.60 24.94 21.66
C VAL A 38 -0.12 26.40 21.58
N SER A 39 0.86 26.75 22.42
CA SER A 39 1.53 28.06 22.42
C SER A 39 2.41 28.22 21.17
N ASP A 40 2.27 29.34 20.46
CA ASP A 40 3.05 29.69 19.25
C ASP A 40 4.57 29.59 19.46
N LYS A 41 5.05 29.70 20.71
CA LYS A 41 6.46 29.54 21.08
C LYS A 41 6.99 28.11 20.96
N LEU A 42 6.12 27.11 20.85
CA LEU A 42 6.51 25.71 20.62
C LEU A 42 6.93 25.47 19.16
N VAL A 43 6.31 26.20 18.22
CA VAL A 43 6.58 26.12 16.78
C VAL A 43 7.93 26.76 16.45
N ASP A 44 8.19 27.95 16.98
CA ASP A 44 9.47 28.66 16.81
C ASP A 44 10.67 27.86 17.37
N GLY A 45 10.46 27.09 18.44
CA GLY A 45 11.50 26.27 19.05
C GLY A 45 11.91 25.03 18.24
N LEU A 46 11.06 24.58 17.32
CA LEU A 46 11.32 23.45 16.42
C LEU A 46 12.12 23.89 15.18
N ASP A 47 11.85 25.10 14.66
CA ASP A 47 12.56 25.69 13.53
C ASP A 47 13.99 26.13 13.88
N GLU A 48 14.22 26.66 15.09
CA GLU A 48 15.56 27.08 15.54
C GLU A 48 16.56 25.92 15.70
N LEU A 49 16.10 24.68 15.86
CA LEU A 49 16.98 23.58 16.22
C LEU A 49 17.72 22.95 15.03
N GLN A 50 17.38 23.20 13.76
CA GLN A 50 17.94 22.45 12.60
C GLN A 50 17.95 20.89 12.80
N ILE A 51 17.23 20.36 13.79
CA ILE A 51 17.35 18.96 14.25
C ILE A 51 16.53 18.01 13.40
N VAL A 52 15.68 18.51 12.50
CA VAL A 52 14.81 17.63 11.71
C VAL A 52 15.00 17.92 10.23
N LYS A 53 16.03 17.32 9.64
CA LYS A 53 16.02 17.05 8.21
C LYS A 53 15.12 15.85 7.96
N TYR A 54 13.81 15.95 8.17
CA TYR A 54 12.84 14.98 7.63
C TYR A 54 11.46 15.58 7.36
N ASP A 55 10.90 15.06 6.25
CA ASP A 55 9.60 15.25 5.62
C ASP A 55 8.60 16.19 6.34
N LYS A 56 8.25 17.30 5.68
CA LYS A 56 7.26 18.32 6.13
C LYS A 56 5.93 17.71 6.62
N ARG A 57 5.64 16.46 6.25
CA ARG A 57 4.43 15.73 6.62
C ARG A 57 4.39 15.29 8.08
N LEU A 58 5.52 14.95 8.72
CA LEU A 58 5.56 14.56 10.13
C LEU A 58 5.31 15.75 11.07
N ALA A 59 5.81 16.93 10.69
CA ALA A 59 5.48 18.19 11.37
C ALA A 59 3.98 18.48 11.30
N SER A 60 3.35 18.26 10.14
CA SER A 60 1.89 18.38 10.01
C SER A 60 1.14 17.34 10.84
N TYR A 61 1.66 16.11 10.96
CA TYR A 61 1.07 15.05 11.78
C TYR A 61 1.04 15.43 13.26
N VAL A 62 2.16 15.93 13.79
CA VAL A 62 2.26 16.46 15.16
C VAL A 62 1.28 17.61 15.37
N GLN A 63 1.11 18.49 14.37
CA GLN A 63 0.15 19.59 14.42
C GLN A 63 -1.31 19.12 14.40
N THR A 64 -1.64 18.07 13.62
CA THR A 64 -2.98 17.47 13.55
C THR A 64 -3.35 16.58 14.73
N ILE A 65 -2.39 16.10 15.54
CA ILE A 65 -2.68 15.33 16.76
C ILE A 65 -3.46 16.16 17.79
N PHE A 66 -3.29 17.49 17.79
CA PHE A 66 -3.92 18.41 18.74
C PHE A 66 -5.36 18.81 18.40
N ASP A 67 -5.88 18.46 17.22
CA ASP A 67 -7.27 18.73 16.82
C ASP A 67 -8.01 17.41 16.61
N SER A 68 -9.08 17.15 17.37
CA SER A 68 -9.74 15.82 17.43
C SER A 68 -10.32 15.32 16.11
N LYS A 69 -10.79 16.22 15.23
CA LYS A 69 -11.24 15.86 13.87
C LYS A 69 -10.05 15.65 12.92
N ALA A 70 -9.00 16.46 13.08
CA ALA A 70 -7.76 16.30 12.34
C ALA A 70 -7.01 15.02 12.74
N LYS A 71 -7.15 14.58 14.00
CA LYS A 71 -6.56 13.36 14.55
C LYS A 71 -7.06 12.11 13.82
N LYS A 72 -8.38 11.95 13.65
CA LYS A 72 -8.96 10.80 12.91
C LYS A 72 -8.50 10.77 11.45
N LYS A 73 -8.51 11.93 10.78
CA LYS A 73 -8.02 12.06 9.40
C LYS A 73 -6.52 11.76 9.30
N GLY A 74 -5.73 12.24 10.26
CA GLY A 74 -4.30 12.00 10.37
C GLY A 74 -3.96 10.52 10.57
N GLN A 75 -4.71 9.80 11.41
CA GLN A 75 -4.54 8.36 11.64
C GLN A 75 -4.75 7.54 10.36
N THR A 76 -5.83 7.79 9.62
CA THR A 76 -6.09 7.08 8.36
C THR A 76 -5.06 7.39 7.27
N VAL A 77 -4.62 8.66 7.19
CA VAL A 77 -3.60 9.07 6.23
C VAL A 77 -2.26 8.44 6.56
N PHE A 78 -1.91 8.35 7.84
CA PHE A 78 -0.69 7.71 8.30
C PHE A 78 -0.69 6.20 8.00
N LEU A 79 -1.79 5.50 8.28
CA LEU A 79 -1.92 4.07 7.94
C LEU A 79 -1.76 3.83 6.44
N PHE A 80 -2.40 4.66 5.62
CA PHE A 80 -2.28 4.56 4.16
C PHE A 80 -0.86 4.85 3.68
N TYR A 81 -0.19 5.85 4.26
CA TYR A 81 1.21 6.14 3.97
C TYR A 81 2.12 4.96 4.29
N GLU A 82 1.87 4.27 5.40
CA GLU A 82 2.65 3.11 5.81
C GLU A 82 2.50 1.94 4.82
N ILE A 83 1.28 1.68 4.35
CA ILE A 83 1.04 0.70 3.27
C ILE A 83 1.75 1.12 1.98
N LEU A 84 1.68 2.40 1.58
CA LEU A 84 2.38 2.89 0.38
C LEU A 84 3.90 2.78 0.48
N ARG A 85 4.44 2.93 1.69
CA ARG A 85 5.85 2.73 2.00
C ARG A 85 6.24 1.25 1.86
N ASP A 86 5.40 0.31 2.31
CA ASP A 86 5.64 -1.13 2.17
C ASP A 86 5.64 -1.56 0.70
N VAL A 87 4.66 -1.07 -0.06
CA VAL A 87 4.62 -1.22 -1.53
C VAL A 87 5.88 -0.62 -2.16
N GLY A 88 6.46 0.43 -1.55
CA GLY A 88 7.70 1.07 -1.98
C GLY A 88 7.50 2.25 -2.91
N ILE A 89 6.30 2.84 -2.94
CA ILE A 89 5.98 4.04 -3.73
C ILE A 89 6.63 5.29 -3.10
N ALA A 90 6.75 5.32 -1.77
CA ALA A 90 7.35 6.42 -1.02
C ALA A 90 8.68 5.99 -0.36
N PRO A 91 9.80 6.73 -0.54
CA PRO A 91 9.97 7.91 -1.39
C PRO A 91 10.15 7.54 -2.88
N PHE A 92 9.49 8.32 -3.74
CA PHE A 92 9.53 8.18 -5.20
C PHE A 92 10.97 8.36 -5.73
N ARG A 93 11.37 7.56 -6.74
CA ARG A 93 12.73 7.54 -7.35
C ARG A 93 13.87 7.11 -6.42
N SER A 94 13.57 6.43 -5.31
CA SER A 94 14.61 5.78 -4.49
C SER A 94 15.01 4.40 -5.06
N PHE A 95 16.14 3.85 -4.60
CA PHE A 95 16.51 2.46 -4.91
C PHE A 95 15.41 1.48 -4.47
N LYS A 96 14.76 1.72 -3.33
CA LYS A 96 13.62 0.94 -2.84
C LYS A 96 12.45 0.99 -3.83
N PHE A 97 12.16 2.15 -4.42
CA PHE A 97 11.13 2.30 -5.44
C PHE A 97 11.46 1.48 -6.70
N ILE A 98 12.68 1.59 -7.23
CA ILE A 98 13.10 0.83 -8.42
C ILE A 98 13.02 -0.68 -8.15
N PHE A 99 13.51 -1.14 -6.99
CA PHE A 99 13.40 -2.54 -6.59
C PHE A 99 11.95 -3.01 -6.55
N SER A 100 11.04 -2.20 -5.99
CA SER A 100 9.61 -2.51 -5.92
C SER A 100 8.97 -2.58 -7.30
N LEU A 101 9.36 -1.67 -8.20
CA LEU A 101 8.89 -1.66 -9.59
C LEU A 101 9.36 -2.90 -10.35
N LEU A 102 10.63 -3.30 -10.21
CA LEU A 102 11.17 -4.52 -10.81
C LEU A 102 10.49 -5.77 -10.25
N LEU A 103 10.23 -5.80 -8.95
CA LEU A 103 9.53 -6.90 -8.30
C LEU A 103 8.07 -7.00 -8.76
N PHE A 104 7.37 -5.86 -8.90
CA PHE A 104 6.03 -5.83 -9.47
C PHE A 104 6.02 -6.27 -10.93
N PHE A 105 7.02 -5.88 -11.73
CA PHE A 105 7.17 -6.38 -13.10
C PHE A 105 7.40 -7.90 -13.14
N ALA A 106 8.22 -8.45 -12.23
CA ALA A 106 8.38 -9.90 -12.10
C ALA A 106 7.06 -10.59 -11.71
N CYS A 107 6.29 -10.01 -10.78
CA CYS A 107 4.94 -10.49 -10.43
C CYS A 107 4.01 -10.49 -11.64
N PHE A 108 4.05 -9.43 -12.46
CA PHE A 108 3.28 -9.34 -13.70
C PHE A 108 3.65 -10.46 -14.69
N LEU A 109 4.94 -10.76 -14.86
CA LEU A 109 5.38 -11.85 -15.74
C LEU A 109 4.89 -13.21 -15.25
N ILE A 110 5.03 -13.50 -13.95
CA ILE A 110 4.53 -14.74 -13.33
C ILE A 110 3.01 -14.85 -13.53
N ARG A 111 2.29 -13.76 -13.26
CA ARG A 111 0.83 -13.66 -13.47
C ARG A 111 0.44 -14.02 -14.90
N VAL A 112 1.09 -13.43 -15.91
CA VAL A 112 0.82 -13.73 -17.33
C VAL A 112 0.99 -15.21 -17.61
N GLN A 113 2.10 -15.83 -17.19
CA GLN A 113 2.32 -17.25 -17.48
C GLN A 113 1.28 -18.15 -16.80
N VAL A 114 0.93 -17.87 -15.54
CA VAL A 114 -0.04 -18.67 -14.79
C VAL A 114 -1.46 -18.49 -15.34
N HIS A 115 -1.89 -17.26 -15.60
CA HIS A 115 -3.20 -16.95 -16.17
C HIS A 115 -3.44 -17.72 -17.47
N TYR A 116 -2.54 -17.54 -18.45
CA TYR A 116 -2.73 -18.12 -19.77
C TYR A 116 -2.46 -19.63 -19.81
N SER A 117 -1.55 -20.15 -18.97
CA SER A 117 -1.37 -21.60 -18.85
C SER A 117 -2.60 -22.30 -18.27
N ALA A 118 -3.33 -21.65 -17.35
CA ALA A 118 -4.59 -22.19 -16.81
C ALA A 118 -5.71 -22.18 -17.86
N VAL A 119 -5.82 -21.11 -18.65
CA VAL A 119 -6.75 -21.03 -19.79
C VAL A 119 -6.42 -22.12 -20.82
N PHE A 120 -5.14 -22.27 -21.18
CA PHE A 120 -4.66 -23.31 -22.09
C PHE A 120 -4.96 -24.72 -21.56
N ALA A 121 -4.70 -24.96 -20.27
CA ALA A 121 -4.99 -26.23 -19.62
C ALA A 121 -6.49 -26.56 -19.65
N LEU A 122 -7.38 -25.59 -19.41
CA LEU A 122 -8.82 -25.81 -19.49
C LEU A 122 -9.28 -26.21 -20.91
N LEU A 123 -8.68 -25.61 -21.95
CA LEU A 123 -8.96 -25.99 -23.34
C LEU A 123 -8.50 -27.42 -23.66
N LEU A 124 -7.34 -27.83 -23.16
CA LEU A 124 -6.87 -29.22 -23.27
C LEU A 124 -7.80 -30.19 -22.54
N LEU A 125 -8.18 -29.87 -21.30
CA LEU A 125 -9.07 -30.71 -20.48
C LEU A 125 -10.46 -30.87 -21.10
N THR A 126 -10.94 -29.87 -21.83
CA THR A 126 -12.22 -29.90 -22.53
C THR A 126 -12.11 -30.39 -23.98
N SER A 127 -10.94 -30.92 -24.36
CA SER A 127 -10.65 -31.50 -25.67
C SER A 127 -11.01 -30.57 -26.84
N ARG A 128 -10.76 -29.26 -26.69
CA ARG A 128 -11.03 -28.28 -27.75
C ARG A 128 -9.86 -28.18 -28.72
N PRO A 129 -10.12 -28.12 -30.05
CA PRO A 129 -9.06 -27.99 -31.03
C PRO A 129 -8.43 -26.60 -30.91
N ILE A 130 -7.15 -26.59 -30.54
CA ILE A 130 -6.33 -25.39 -30.46
C ILE A 130 -5.70 -25.18 -31.84
N LEU A 131 -6.01 -24.05 -32.47
CA LEU A 131 -5.53 -23.66 -33.79
C LEU A 131 -4.11 -23.08 -33.71
N GLU A 132 -3.86 -22.29 -32.67
CA GLU A 132 -2.57 -21.66 -32.42
C GLU A 132 -2.39 -21.46 -30.92
N ALA A 133 -1.19 -21.74 -30.40
CA ALA A 133 -0.79 -21.41 -29.04
C ALA A 133 0.63 -20.86 -29.09
N SER A 134 0.76 -19.54 -29.14
CA SER A 134 2.05 -18.83 -29.17
C SER A 134 2.26 -18.05 -27.87
N PRO A 135 3.12 -18.56 -26.95
CA PRO A 135 3.40 -17.87 -25.70
C PRO A 135 4.26 -16.63 -25.95
N SER A 136 3.95 -15.55 -25.22
CA SER A 136 4.77 -14.33 -25.18
C SER A 136 4.86 -13.82 -23.73
N TRP A 137 5.78 -12.88 -23.49
CA TRP A 137 6.10 -12.38 -22.15
C TRP A 137 5.00 -11.47 -21.58
N TYR A 138 4.22 -10.81 -22.42
CA TYR A 138 3.13 -9.93 -22.00
C TYR A 138 1.74 -10.57 -22.11
N ARG A 139 1.60 -11.61 -22.94
CA ARG A 139 0.32 -12.26 -23.27
C ARG A 139 0.56 -13.60 -23.95
N TRP A 140 -0.36 -14.55 -23.88
CA TRP A 140 -0.35 -15.69 -24.81
C TRP A 140 -1.39 -15.47 -25.90
N THR A 141 -1.06 -15.86 -27.12
CA THR A 141 -2.03 -15.91 -28.21
C THR A 141 -2.54 -17.34 -28.33
N ILE A 142 -3.77 -17.55 -27.87
CA ILE A 142 -4.44 -18.85 -27.87
C ILE A 142 -5.66 -18.74 -28.79
N ARG A 143 -5.59 -19.38 -29.95
CA ARG A 143 -6.68 -19.47 -30.92
C ARG A 143 -7.31 -20.84 -30.85
N TYR A 144 -8.63 -20.87 -30.76
CA TYR A 144 -9.42 -22.10 -30.78
C TYR A 144 -10.77 -21.80 -31.45
N SER A 145 -11.46 -22.83 -31.96
CA SER A 145 -12.71 -22.62 -32.71
C SER A 145 -13.91 -22.29 -31.79
N PRO A 146 -14.49 -21.07 -31.86
CA PRO A 146 -15.58 -20.63 -30.97
C PRO A 146 -16.93 -21.28 -31.31
N GLY A 147 -17.15 -21.64 -32.59
CA GLY A 147 -18.43 -22.20 -33.05
C GLY A 147 -18.81 -23.56 -32.43
N SER A 148 -17.88 -24.21 -31.74
CA SER A 148 -18.11 -25.49 -31.06
C SER A 148 -18.17 -25.37 -29.53
N THR A 149 -17.87 -24.19 -28.97
CA THR A 149 -17.80 -24.02 -27.52
C THR A 149 -19.19 -23.85 -26.92
N LEU A 150 -19.32 -24.36 -25.70
CA LEU A 150 -20.53 -24.28 -24.92
C LEU A 150 -20.45 -22.98 -24.09
N THR A 151 -21.56 -22.26 -23.88
CA THR A 151 -21.53 -20.93 -23.24
C THR A 151 -20.89 -20.97 -21.84
N ASN A 152 -21.10 -22.04 -21.09
CA ASN A 152 -20.42 -22.29 -19.82
C ASN A 152 -18.89 -22.41 -19.97
N LEU A 153 -18.38 -22.92 -21.09
CA LEU A 153 -16.94 -22.99 -21.32
C LEU A 153 -16.34 -21.60 -21.54
N GLU A 154 -16.99 -20.73 -22.31
CA GLU A 154 -16.54 -19.34 -22.50
C GLU A 154 -16.50 -18.58 -21.17
N VAL A 155 -17.52 -18.75 -20.34
CA VAL A 155 -17.53 -18.17 -18.99
C VAL A 155 -16.46 -18.79 -18.09
N SER A 156 -16.26 -20.11 -18.14
CA SER A 156 -15.18 -20.77 -17.39
C SER A 156 -13.79 -20.30 -17.81
N LEU A 157 -13.57 -20.04 -19.11
CA LEU A 157 -12.32 -19.49 -19.63
C LEU A 157 -12.08 -18.07 -19.12
N LEU A 158 -13.14 -17.27 -18.94
CA LEU A 158 -13.07 -15.95 -18.32
C LEU A 158 -12.65 -16.02 -16.84
N CYS A 159 -13.10 -17.05 -16.12
CA CYS A 159 -12.84 -17.22 -14.70
C CYS A 159 -11.48 -17.88 -14.39
N VAL A 160 -11.07 -18.87 -15.19
CA VAL A 160 -9.95 -19.77 -14.84
C VAL A 160 -8.60 -19.06 -14.80
N GLY A 161 -8.41 -18.05 -15.65
CA GLY A 161 -7.20 -17.24 -15.67
C GLY A 161 -6.99 -16.52 -14.33
N PRO A 162 -7.86 -15.56 -13.95
CA PRO A 162 -7.73 -14.83 -12.69
C PRO A 162 -7.74 -15.75 -11.46
N ALA A 163 -8.64 -16.74 -11.44
CA ALA A 163 -8.76 -17.67 -10.31
C ALA A 163 -7.49 -18.49 -10.07
N SER A 164 -6.78 -18.90 -11.13
CA SER A 164 -5.55 -19.69 -11.00
C SER A 164 -4.38 -18.87 -10.46
N VAL A 165 -4.25 -17.61 -10.89
CA VAL A 165 -3.23 -16.69 -10.37
C VAL A 165 -3.49 -16.42 -8.89
N PHE A 166 -4.75 -16.10 -8.55
CA PHE A 166 -5.11 -15.85 -7.15
C PHE A 166 -4.91 -17.09 -6.27
N PHE A 167 -5.24 -18.28 -6.77
CA PHE A 167 -4.98 -19.53 -6.06
C PHE A 167 -3.49 -19.75 -5.78
N LEU A 168 -2.61 -19.48 -6.76
CA LEU A 168 -1.17 -19.55 -6.57
C LEU A 168 -0.71 -18.55 -5.49
N TRP A 169 -1.18 -17.31 -5.53
CA TRP A 169 -0.89 -16.33 -4.50
C TRP A 169 -1.36 -16.79 -3.11
N PHE A 170 -2.58 -17.32 -3.01
CA PHE A 170 -3.15 -17.79 -1.75
C PHE A 170 -2.34 -18.94 -1.14
N VAL A 171 -1.98 -19.94 -1.94
CA VAL A 171 -1.17 -21.09 -1.50
C VAL A 171 0.22 -20.63 -1.08
N THR A 172 0.87 -19.78 -1.88
CA THR A 172 2.22 -19.28 -1.55
C THR A 172 2.23 -18.41 -0.29
N ALA A 173 1.22 -17.55 -0.10
CA ALA A 173 1.05 -16.76 1.11
C ALA A 173 0.81 -17.65 2.34
N GLY A 174 -0.09 -18.65 2.23
CA GLY A 174 -0.39 -19.58 3.32
C GLY A 174 0.82 -20.42 3.74
N LEU A 175 1.53 -21.00 2.76
CA LEU A 175 2.76 -21.76 3.02
C LEU A 175 3.84 -20.88 3.65
N PHE A 176 3.99 -19.64 3.19
CA PHE A 176 4.98 -18.75 3.74
C PHE A 176 4.69 -18.41 5.20
N VAL A 177 3.45 -18.07 5.56
CA VAL A 177 3.03 -17.83 6.95
C VAL A 177 3.31 -19.03 7.86
N LEU A 178 3.18 -20.25 7.35
CA LEU A 178 3.47 -21.46 8.13
C LEU A 178 4.97 -21.67 8.38
N VAL A 179 5.82 -21.25 7.44
CA VAL A 179 7.27 -21.49 7.46
C VAL A 179 8.05 -20.29 8.01
N SER A 180 7.44 -19.10 8.02
CA SER A 180 8.08 -17.82 8.37
C SER A 180 8.42 -17.74 9.86
N LYS A 181 9.57 -18.32 10.26
CA LYS A 181 10.18 -18.10 11.58
C LYS A 181 11.67 -17.81 11.58
N MET A 182 12.36 -17.80 10.42
CA MET A 182 13.81 -17.55 10.38
C MET A 182 14.27 -16.86 9.08
N SER A 183 15.17 -15.88 9.22
CA SER A 183 16.01 -15.21 8.19
C SER A 183 15.56 -13.83 7.66
N LYS A 184 16.54 -13.03 7.19
CA LYS A 184 16.37 -11.72 6.54
C LYS A 184 15.64 -11.78 5.18
N LEU A 185 15.46 -12.99 4.62
CA LEU A 185 14.67 -13.20 3.40
C LEU A 185 13.17 -12.89 3.61
N HIS A 186 12.74 -12.88 4.88
CA HIS A 186 11.37 -12.62 5.32
C HIS A 186 10.78 -11.35 4.71
N THR A 187 11.46 -10.21 4.85
CA THR A 187 10.98 -8.91 4.37
C THR A 187 10.85 -8.85 2.84
N VAL A 188 11.77 -9.51 2.11
CA VAL A 188 11.68 -9.56 0.64
C VAL A 188 10.48 -10.39 0.20
N ILE A 189 10.21 -11.51 0.87
CA ILE A 189 9.07 -12.37 0.55
C ILE A 189 7.74 -11.70 0.91
N TYR A 190 7.62 -11.04 2.07
CA TYR A 190 6.41 -10.26 2.39
C TYR A 190 6.13 -9.18 1.36
N LYS A 191 7.18 -8.50 0.88
CA LYS A 191 7.04 -7.51 -0.17
C LYS A 191 6.64 -8.12 -1.51
N PHE A 192 7.20 -9.28 -1.87
CA PHE A 192 6.77 -10.03 -3.04
C PHE A 192 5.29 -10.43 -2.94
N LEU A 193 4.87 -11.03 -1.82
CA LEU A 193 3.48 -11.44 -1.60
C LEU A 193 2.51 -10.25 -1.59
N LEU A 194 2.94 -9.11 -1.02
CA LEU A 194 2.18 -7.86 -1.08
C LEU A 194 1.95 -7.42 -2.53
N LEU A 195 3.03 -7.27 -3.32
CA LEU A 195 2.95 -6.82 -4.72
C LEU A 195 2.27 -7.83 -5.64
N PHE A 196 2.53 -9.12 -5.44
CA PHE A 196 1.88 -10.18 -6.21
C PHE A 196 0.39 -10.22 -5.94
N GLY A 197 -0.04 -10.02 -4.69
CA GLY A 197 -1.45 -9.89 -4.34
C GLY A 197 -2.13 -8.69 -5.01
N ILE A 198 -1.47 -7.52 -5.08
CA ILE A 198 -1.97 -6.37 -5.87
C ILE A 198 -2.14 -6.77 -7.34
N ALA A 199 -1.16 -7.46 -7.92
CA ALA A 199 -1.21 -7.91 -9.31
C ALA A 199 -2.33 -8.93 -9.57
N CYS A 200 -2.65 -9.79 -8.60
CA CYS A 200 -3.75 -10.76 -8.68
C CYS A 200 -5.12 -10.06 -8.63
N VAL A 201 -5.36 -9.22 -7.62
CA VAL A 201 -6.64 -8.50 -7.47
C VAL A 201 -6.91 -7.58 -8.67
N SER A 202 -5.85 -7.06 -9.28
CA SER A 202 -5.92 -6.18 -10.44
C SER A 202 -5.86 -6.93 -11.78
N ASP A 203 -6.02 -8.27 -11.80
CA ASP A 203 -5.77 -9.08 -12.99
C ASP A 203 -6.56 -8.62 -14.22
N TRP A 204 -7.89 -8.47 -14.08
CA TRP A 204 -8.76 -8.05 -15.18
C TRP A 204 -8.34 -6.69 -15.76
N PHE A 205 -7.90 -5.77 -14.91
CA PHE A 205 -7.43 -4.44 -15.32
C PHE A 205 -6.09 -4.52 -16.05
N LEU A 206 -5.15 -5.35 -15.56
CA LEU A 206 -3.85 -5.56 -16.21
C LEU A 206 -4.01 -6.28 -17.55
N THR A 207 -4.86 -7.30 -17.63
CA THR A 207 -5.18 -8.01 -18.86
C THR A 207 -5.86 -7.07 -19.86
N PHE A 208 -6.78 -6.21 -19.43
CA PHE A 208 -7.38 -5.18 -20.27
C PHE A 208 -6.35 -4.17 -20.80
N ILE A 209 -5.45 -3.66 -19.94
CA ILE A 209 -4.36 -2.78 -20.38
C ILE A 209 -3.52 -3.46 -21.45
N VAL A 210 -3.15 -4.72 -21.26
CA VAL A 210 -2.37 -5.48 -22.22
C VAL A 210 -3.14 -5.67 -23.53
N ASP A 211 -4.43 -5.98 -23.47
CA ASP A 211 -5.27 -6.16 -24.66
C ASP A 211 -5.42 -4.86 -25.46
N VAL A 212 -5.52 -3.70 -24.79
CA VAL A 212 -5.56 -2.38 -25.42
C VAL A 212 -4.20 -1.94 -25.95
N ALA A 213 -3.13 -2.21 -25.21
CA ALA A 213 -1.76 -1.84 -25.60
C ALA A 213 -1.20 -2.74 -26.70
N SER A 214 -1.61 -4.01 -26.72
CA SER A 214 -1.36 -4.90 -27.84
C SER A 214 -2.38 -4.63 -28.94
N SER A 215 -2.01 -4.86 -30.20
CA SER A 215 -2.98 -4.78 -31.31
C SER A 215 -4.09 -5.84 -31.24
N ALA A 216 -4.22 -6.59 -30.13
CA ALA A 216 -5.31 -7.53 -29.92
C ALA A 216 -6.67 -6.81 -29.93
N PHE A 217 -6.78 -5.64 -29.29
CA PHE A 217 -7.99 -4.82 -29.35
C PHE A 217 -8.33 -4.38 -30.78
N SER A 218 -7.34 -3.87 -31.52
CA SER A 218 -7.55 -3.39 -32.89
C SER A 218 -7.85 -4.52 -33.88
N GLN A 219 -7.33 -5.73 -33.65
CA GLN A 219 -7.68 -6.92 -34.43
C GLN A 219 -9.14 -7.36 -34.20
N CYS A 220 -9.63 -7.23 -32.96
CA CYS A 220 -11.01 -7.60 -32.62
C CYS A 220 -12.03 -6.55 -33.09
N ILE A 221 -11.63 -5.31 -33.38
CA ILE A 221 -12.51 -4.24 -33.86
C ILE A 221 -11.81 -3.42 -34.96
N PRO A 222 -11.70 -3.93 -36.20
CA PRO A 222 -10.95 -3.24 -37.26
C PRO A 222 -11.57 -1.91 -37.70
N ASN A 223 -12.90 -1.73 -37.59
CA ASN A 223 -13.64 -0.54 -38.09
C ASN A 223 -14.62 0.08 -37.06
N GLY A 224 -14.43 -0.18 -35.77
CA GLY A 224 -15.35 0.29 -34.70
C GLY A 224 -16.58 -0.62 -34.48
N PHE A 225 -17.33 -0.36 -33.40
CA PHE A 225 -18.47 -1.17 -32.95
C PHE A 225 -19.76 -0.95 -33.78
N ALA A 226 -19.82 0.14 -34.56
CA ALA A 226 -21.00 0.50 -35.36
C ALA A 226 -21.13 -0.36 -36.64
N ASP A 227 -20.03 -0.61 -37.33
CA ASP A 227 -19.99 -1.42 -38.57
C ASP A 227 -20.14 -2.92 -38.32
N SER A 228 -19.84 -3.39 -37.11
CA SER A 228 -19.98 -4.82 -36.77
C SER A 228 -21.43 -5.30 -36.69
N SER A 229 -22.39 -4.35 -36.67
CA SER A 229 -23.82 -4.65 -36.74
C SER A 229 -24.28 -5.12 -38.12
N LEU A 230 -23.53 -4.79 -39.18
CA LEU A 230 -23.82 -5.11 -40.58
C LEU A 230 -23.05 -6.33 -41.10
N LEU A 231 -22.17 -6.92 -40.29
CA LEU A 231 -21.35 -8.06 -40.68
C LEU A 231 -22.22 -9.31 -40.89
N SER A 232 -21.97 -10.00 -42.00
CA SER A 232 -22.54 -11.33 -42.23
C SER A 232 -22.04 -12.33 -41.18
N ARG A 233 -22.81 -13.40 -40.92
CA ARG A 233 -22.39 -14.47 -39.99
C ARG A 233 -21.03 -15.08 -40.33
N GLN A 234 -20.70 -15.20 -41.63
CA GLN A 234 -19.41 -15.73 -42.06
C GLN A 234 -18.25 -14.80 -41.71
N GLN A 235 -18.42 -13.50 -41.91
CA GLN A 235 -17.43 -12.50 -41.51
C GLN A 235 -17.29 -12.44 -39.99
N LEU A 236 -18.41 -12.50 -39.26
CA LEU A 236 -18.41 -12.52 -37.79
C LEU A 236 -17.64 -13.72 -37.23
N LYS A 237 -17.81 -14.90 -37.85
CA LYS A 237 -17.04 -16.10 -37.50
C LYS A 237 -15.54 -15.93 -37.77
N ALA A 238 -15.18 -15.38 -38.93
CA ALA A 238 -13.79 -15.12 -39.28
C ALA A 238 -13.13 -14.12 -38.30
N LEU A 239 -13.84 -13.06 -37.90
CA LEU A 239 -13.34 -12.14 -36.86
C LEU A 239 -13.20 -12.82 -35.50
N SER A 240 -14.15 -13.69 -35.13
CA SER A 240 -14.08 -14.43 -33.88
C SER A 240 -12.88 -15.40 -33.82
N ASP A 241 -12.48 -15.99 -34.94
CA ASP A 241 -11.33 -16.89 -35.03
C ASP A 241 -9.99 -16.13 -34.94
N VAL A 242 -9.96 -14.86 -35.37
CA VAL A 242 -8.77 -13.99 -35.33
C VAL A 242 -8.68 -13.20 -34.02
N CYS A 243 -9.81 -12.89 -33.39
CA CYS A 243 -9.88 -12.09 -32.18
C CYS A 243 -9.28 -12.85 -30.99
N ASN A 244 -8.16 -12.32 -30.48
CA ASN A 244 -7.43 -12.99 -29.41
C ASN A 244 -7.71 -12.40 -28.02
N SER A 245 -8.63 -11.44 -27.86
CA SER A 245 -9.02 -10.87 -26.56
C SER A 245 -10.11 -11.69 -25.88
N GLU A 246 -9.95 -11.98 -24.59
CA GLU A 246 -10.91 -12.77 -23.80
C GLU A 246 -12.28 -12.07 -23.68
N ILE A 247 -12.26 -10.74 -23.53
CA ILE A 247 -13.45 -9.89 -23.37
C ILE A 247 -14.26 -9.84 -24.67
N TYR A 248 -13.60 -9.70 -25.81
CA TYR A 248 -14.29 -9.61 -27.10
C TYR A 248 -14.76 -10.96 -27.62
N ARG A 249 -14.04 -12.04 -27.29
CA ARG A 249 -14.40 -13.38 -27.73
C ARG A 249 -15.76 -13.83 -27.22
N ILE A 250 -16.09 -13.54 -25.96
CA ILE A 250 -17.43 -13.85 -25.41
C ILE A 250 -18.52 -13.02 -26.10
N TRP A 251 -18.25 -11.77 -26.49
CA TRP A 251 -19.19 -10.97 -27.29
C TRP A 251 -19.48 -11.60 -28.65
N TYR A 252 -18.44 -12.05 -29.37
CA TYR A 252 -18.58 -12.75 -30.64
C TYR A 252 -19.34 -14.08 -30.49
N HIS A 253 -19.10 -14.82 -29.39
CA HIS A 253 -19.82 -16.06 -29.08
C HIS A 253 -21.34 -15.85 -28.97
N PHE A 254 -21.77 -14.85 -28.20
CA PHE A 254 -23.18 -14.52 -28.05
C PHE A 254 -23.79 -14.02 -29.37
N ARG A 255 -23.10 -13.15 -30.11
CA ARG A 255 -23.56 -12.69 -31.43
C ARG A 255 -23.75 -13.84 -32.42
N LEU A 256 -22.86 -14.85 -32.42
CA LEU A 256 -22.94 -15.99 -33.33
C LEU A 256 -24.10 -16.94 -32.98
N ARG A 257 -24.39 -17.14 -31.69
CA ARG A 257 -25.46 -18.05 -31.23
C ARG A 257 -26.84 -17.39 -31.22
N GLU A 258 -26.94 -16.21 -30.62
CA GLU A 258 -28.21 -15.57 -30.28
C GLU A 258 -28.55 -14.39 -31.22
N GLY A 259 -27.60 -13.96 -32.07
CA GLY A 259 -27.75 -12.79 -32.93
C GLY A 259 -27.53 -11.46 -32.20
N ASP A 260 -27.47 -11.49 -30.87
CA ASP A 260 -27.18 -10.35 -30.02
C ASP A 260 -26.00 -10.66 -29.08
N GLY A 261 -25.17 -9.65 -28.81
CA GLY A 261 -23.98 -9.71 -27.96
C GLY A 261 -24.07 -8.80 -26.76
N SER A 262 -25.18 -8.07 -26.58
CA SER A 262 -25.41 -7.12 -25.48
C SER A 262 -25.31 -7.77 -24.10
N VAL A 263 -25.55 -9.07 -24.01
CA VAL A 263 -25.47 -9.88 -22.79
C VAL A 263 -24.02 -10.05 -22.30
N ALA A 264 -23.04 -10.08 -23.23
CA ALA A 264 -21.64 -10.38 -22.88
C ALA A 264 -21.02 -9.37 -21.89
N PRO A 265 -21.14 -8.04 -22.08
CA PRO A 265 -20.67 -7.06 -21.09
C PRO A 265 -21.25 -7.26 -19.68
N VAL A 266 -22.52 -7.66 -19.57
CA VAL A 266 -23.18 -7.89 -18.26
C VAL A 266 -22.55 -9.11 -17.57
N ILE A 267 -22.34 -10.21 -18.30
CA ILE A 267 -21.67 -11.41 -17.77
C ILE A 267 -20.24 -11.09 -17.34
N ILE A 268 -19.48 -10.39 -18.19
CA ILE A 268 -18.10 -10.01 -17.89
C ILE A 268 -18.04 -9.17 -16.61
N PHE A 269 -18.94 -8.18 -16.49
CA PHE A 269 -19.02 -7.33 -15.30
C PHE A 269 -19.32 -8.15 -14.05
N ILE A 270 -20.33 -9.04 -14.08
CA ILE A 270 -20.70 -9.87 -12.93
C ILE A 270 -19.55 -10.79 -12.53
N VAL A 271 -18.92 -11.46 -13.49
CA VAL A 271 -17.83 -12.41 -13.24
C VAL A 271 -16.63 -11.69 -12.62
N TYR A 272 -16.14 -10.62 -13.24
CA TYR A 272 -14.96 -9.92 -12.72
C TYR A 272 -15.25 -9.18 -11.42
N MET A 273 -16.42 -8.55 -11.26
CA MET A 273 -16.78 -7.95 -9.97
C MET A 273 -16.88 -9.00 -8.87
N GLY A 274 -17.47 -10.16 -9.15
CA GLY A 274 -17.58 -11.26 -8.20
C GLY A 274 -16.21 -11.79 -7.78
N LEU A 275 -15.35 -12.11 -8.76
CA LEU A 275 -14.00 -12.62 -8.51
C LEU A 275 -13.16 -11.59 -7.76
N THR A 276 -13.05 -10.36 -8.27
CA THR A 276 -12.25 -9.31 -7.64
C THR A 276 -12.74 -8.98 -6.23
N SER A 277 -14.05 -9.07 -5.95
CA SER A 277 -14.57 -8.89 -4.58
C SER A 277 -14.05 -9.96 -3.62
N ILE A 278 -14.10 -11.23 -4.02
CA ILE A 278 -13.60 -12.35 -3.21
C ILE A 278 -12.09 -12.22 -3.00
N GLU A 279 -11.34 -11.95 -4.08
CA GLU A 279 -9.89 -11.75 -4.06
C GLU A 279 -9.51 -10.59 -3.14
N THR A 280 -10.23 -9.47 -3.22
CA THR A 280 -10.01 -8.28 -2.38
C THR A 280 -10.23 -8.58 -0.92
N VAL A 281 -11.30 -9.30 -0.54
CA VAL A 281 -11.58 -9.66 0.87
C VAL A 281 -10.48 -10.54 1.44
N MET A 282 -10.04 -11.53 0.68
CA MET A 282 -8.97 -12.45 1.07
C MET A 282 -7.61 -11.74 1.16
N TYR A 283 -7.30 -10.89 0.17
CA TYR A 283 -6.09 -10.07 0.16
C TYR A 283 -6.07 -9.04 1.30
N TYR A 284 -7.20 -8.39 1.58
CA TYR A 284 -7.36 -7.49 2.71
C TYR A 284 -7.12 -8.20 4.05
N THR A 285 -7.66 -9.41 4.19
CA THR A 285 -7.45 -10.25 5.38
C THR A 285 -5.96 -10.60 5.55
N TYR A 286 -5.26 -10.89 4.45
CA TYR A 286 -3.81 -11.10 4.45
C TYR A 286 -3.04 -9.86 4.91
N ILE A 287 -3.28 -8.69 4.32
CA ILE A 287 -2.58 -7.45 4.67
C ILE A 287 -2.75 -7.13 6.16
N LEU A 288 -3.97 -7.27 6.69
CA LEU A 288 -4.23 -6.93 8.08
C LEU A 288 -3.61 -7.90 9.07
N ASN A 289 -3.75 -9.21 8.85
CA ASN A 289 -3.46 -10.20 9.88
C ASN A 289 -2.10 -10.88 9.74
N PHE A 290 -1.57 -10.96 8.52
CA PHE A 290 -0.41 -11.81 8.22
C PHE A 290 0.78 -11.04 7.67
N HIS A 291 0.56 -9.94 6.93
CA HIS A 291 1.66 -9.16 6.38
C HIS A 291 2.55 -8.57 7.48
N GLU A 292 3.86 -8.90 7.45
CA GLU A 292 4.84 -8.52 8.48
C GLU A 292 4.29 -8.79 9.90
N ASP A 293 3.79 -10.01 10.14
CA ASP A 293 3.22 -10.44 11.43
C ASP A 293 2.04 -9.60 11.94
N GLY A 294 1.24 -9.04 11.02
CA GLY A 294 0.05 -8.26 11.36
C GLY A 294 0.36 -6.83 11.81
N ARG A 295 1.53 -6.30 11.44
CA ARG A 295 2.02 -4.96 11.77
C ARG A 295 0.99 -3.86 11.50
N ILE A 296 0.25 -3.95 10.39
CA ILE A 296 -0.75 -2.94 10.01
C ILE A 296 -1.94 -2.92 11.00
N LEU A 297 -2.42 -4.10 11.42
CA LEU A 297 -3.50 -4.19 12.40
C LEU A 297 -3.03 -3.76 13.80
N ASP A 298 -1.81 -4.10 14.17
CA ASP A 298 -1.19 -3.62 15.41
C ASP A 298 -1.08 -2.09 15.41
N LEU A 299 -0.56 -1.50 14.34
CA LEU A 299 -0.47 -0.06 14.15
C LEU A 299 -1.84 0.62 14.25
N TYR A 300 -2.86 0.07 13.59
CA TYR A 300 -4.23 0.59 13.68
C TYR A 300 -4.77 0.60 15.12
N ARG A 301 -4.54 -0.48 15.88
CA ARG A 301 -4.95 -0.57 17.29
C ARG A 301 -4.22 0.47 18.15
N ARG A 302 -2.92 0.66 17.93
CA ARG A 302 -2.11 1.69 18.62
C ARG A 302 -2.62 3.10 18.36
N LEU A 303 -2.95 3.41 17.11
CA LEU A 303 -3.44 4.73 16.72
C LEU A 303 -4.77 5.10 17.38
N ILE A 304 -5.64 4.13 17.63
CA ILE A 304 -7.00 4.35 18.17
C ILE A 304 -7.08 4.19 19.69
N ALA A 305 -6.12 3.49 20.29
CA ALA A 305 -6.08 3.26 21.73
C ALA A 305 -6.07 4.58 22.53
N LYS A 306 -6.71 4.54 23.70
CA LYS A 306 -6.67 5.65 24.65
C LYS A 306 -5.35 5.60 25.43
N GLU A 307 -4.88 6.75 25.89
CA GLU A 307 -3.68 6.83 26.73
C GLU A 307 -3.83 5.91 27.96
N GLY A 308 -2.77 5.13 28.24
CA GLY A 308 -2.74 4.18 29.35
C GLY A 308 -3.49 2.86 29.15
N THR A 309 -4.13 2.63 27.99
CA THR A 309 -4.87 1.37 27.74
C THR A 309 -4.03 0.24 27.15
N LEU A 310 -2.90 0.58 26.53
CA LEU A 310 -1.97 -0.40 25.97
C LEU A 310 -0.81 -0.58 26.95
N PHE A 311 -0.59 -1.82 27.38
CA PHE A 311 0.63 -2.24 28.03
C PHE A 311 1.54 -2.81 26.93
N CYS A 312 2.54 -2.04 26.50
CA CYS A 312 3.50 -2.47 25.48
C CYS A 312 4.85 -2.76 26.15
N PRO A 313 5.11 -3.99 26.63
CA PRO A 313 6.26 -4.30 27.48
C PRO A 313 7.62 -4.27 26.77
N LEU A 314 7.66 -4.07 25.45
CA LEU A 314 8.88 -4.12 24.64
C LEU A 314 9.02 -2.91 23.69
N ASP A 315 8.26 -1.85 23.90
CA ASP A 315 8.33 -0.70 23.01
C ASP A 315 9.50 0.23 23.36
N VAL A 316 10.26 0.61 22.32
CA VAL A 316 11.24 1.71 22.39
C VAL A 316 10.56 3.04 21.97
N GLU A 317 9.26 3.00 21.67
CA GLU A 317 8.45 4.18 21.38
C GLU A 317 8.38 5.12 22.60
N VAL A 318 8.60 6.41 22.34
CA VAL A 318 8.67 7.47 23.35
C VAL A 318 7.36 8.24 23.36
N SER A 319 6.74 8.42 24.53
CA SER A 319 5.51 9.23 24.63
C SER A 319 5.76 10.68 24.21
N PRO A 320 4.75 11.44 23.72
CA PRO A 320 4.95 12.84 23.34
C PRO A 320 5.52 13.71 24.48
N ALA A 321 5.08 13.47 25.71
CA ALA A 321 5.59 14.17 26.91
C ALA A 321 7.04 13.80 27.23
N GLU A 322 7.40 12.53 27.08
CA GLU A 322 8.76 12.05 27.27
C GLU A 322 9.70 12.56 26.16
N LEU A 323 9.23 12.59 24.91
CA LEU A 323 9.95 13.14 23.77
C LEU A 323 10.26 14.62 24.01
N MET A 324 9.27 15.39 24.47
CA MET A 324 9.47 16.80 24.86
C MET A 324 10.46 16.94 26.01
N THR A 325 10.41 16.04 26.99
CA THR A 325 11.35 16.04 28.10
C THR A 325 12.78 15.74 27.62
N ILE A 326 12.96 14.80 26.71
CA ILE A 326 14.24 14.44 26.10
C ILE A 326 14.78 15.61 25.27
N LEU A 327 13.95 16.25 24.45
CA LEU A 327 14.30 17.45 23.67
C LEU A 327 14.71 18.62 24.57
N GLN A 328 13.99 18.84 25.68
CA GLN A 328 14.36 19.89 26.63
C GLN A 328 15.67 19.56 27.36
N LYS A 329 15.89 18.29 27.74
CA LYS A 329 17.13 17.83 28.37
C LYS A 329 18.32 17.99 27.42
N SER A 330 18.19 17.59 26.16
CA SER A 330 19.27 17.76 25.17
C SER A 330 19.56 19.23 24.89
N ARG A 331 18.53 20.08 24.81
CA ARG A 331 18.66 21.53 24.60
C ARG A 331 19.35 22.24 25.76
N ARG A 332 19.14 21.79 27.00
CA ARG A 332 19.76 22.36 28.21
C ARG A 332 21.17 21.85 28.44
N TRP A 333 21.54 20.70 27.89
CA TRP A 333 22.87 20.14 28.04
C TRP A 333 23.92 21.02 27.34
N ARG A 334 25.06 21.23 28.01
CA ARG A 334 26.25 21.91 27.48
C ARG A 334 27.46 21.05 27.79
N GLY A 335 28.27 20.77 26.78
CA GLY A 335 29.59 20.14 26.93
C GLY A 335 30.62 21.11 27.51
N LYS A 336 31.81 20.60 27.85
CA LYS A 336 32.93 21.42 28.38
C LYS A 336 33.29 22.59 27.45
N ASP A 337 33.12 22.42 26.15
CA ASP A 337 33.42 23.43 25.13
C ASP A 337 32.16 24.17 24.62
N GLY A 338 31.04 24.10 25.35
CA GLY A 338 29.76 24.72 24.94
C GLY A 338 28.96 23.94 23.90
N ALA A 339 29.45 22.76 23.48
CA ALA A 339 28.77 21.87 22.54
C ALA A 339 27.36 21.47 23.02
N ARG A 340 26.42 21.32 22.08
CA ARG A 340 25.06 20.80 22.33
C ARG A 340 24.97 19.34 21.90
N ARG A 341 24.05 18.58 22.51
CA ARG A 341 23.70 17.23 22.04
C ARG A 341 22.75 17.35 20.87
N ASN A 342 23.13 16.74 19.75
CA ASN A 342 22.22 16.53 18.62
C ASN A 342 21.44 15.24 18.89
N LEU A 343 20.12 15.31 18.79
CA LEU A 343 19.26 14.14 18.82
C LEU A 343 18.96 13.74 17.38
N VAL A 344 19.15 12.46 17.08
CA VAL A 344 18.71 11.87 15.83
C VAL A 344 17.62 10.87 16.20
N VAL A 345 16.42 11.09 15.67
CA VAL A 345 15.32 10.12 15.79
C VAL A 345 15.48 9.17 14.61
N THR A 346 15.79 7.91 14.90
CA THR A 346 15.86 6.84 13.91
C THR A 346 14.72 5.86 14.15
N GLU A 347 14.01 5.47 13.10
CA GLU A 347 13.21 4.24 13.14
C GLU A 347 14.17 3.05 13.24
N ILE A 348 13.84 2.07 14.09
CA ILE A 348 14.64 0.82 14.25
C ILE A 348 14.39 -0.10 13.05
#